data_AF-A0A1G6VA39-F1
#
_entry.id   AF-A0A1G6VA39-F1
#
_cell.length_a   1.000
_cell.length_b   1.000
_cell.length_c   1.000
_cell.angle_alpha   90.00
_cell.angle_beta   90.00
_cell.angle_gamma   90.00
#
_symmetry.space_group_name_H-M   'P 1'
#
loop_
_entity.id
_entity.type
_entity.pdbx_description
1 polymer ?
#
loop_
_entity_poly.entity_id
_entity_poly.type
_entity_poly.pdbx_seq_one_letter_code
_entity_poly.pdbx_strand_id
1 'polypeptide(L)'
;MKHLYIVMGKSTRCLLFLIAWLFAIESHASTRYVDAAAGDDGNDGASWGAAYKTLAKALDAAASDLSVDAIYLAQGTYYPTSDASGTDREATFAILRGGLTIRGGYPTGGGATSDPGANPTTLSGDIGTADDASDNSYHVMVIAGIALDAAPLVLEGLTFTKGNANGTGTPQFNGIDIHRNYGGGLYARAILNTAPDAFAIRNCQFISNNADDGGPGIFLENGSPLVENIVSSENSGKNGGGFYALYATPDIRNSFFTGNNMTGNGGGILSVNCNPKITGCVITGNKAGFGGGIYNYNASPTITNCVIVGNSAGDGGSIYNTFNSNETIANTIVYGNNQGIFHSSSTTTSSYSLIQGESSTANGNLNALATNPAFLFLKPDTEAPTTGGNYRLLDFSACLNAGNNAAIPAGVLTDAAGNPRIVRTTVDMGAYEAQPCAPAALYVDASVSASGDGTSWGTAFKTLKEAMDLAGCIDLQTVFVARGTYYPTGDQGGTDRDATFAITRRNIKIYGGYPSGGGVRNVSANPTILSGNIGNPADATDNSYHLMTIAGAPNTTDSIRIDGFIFVDGRADGSGTNAIGGQAVARDHGAGLYVKSNGCLRAFTL
;
A
#
# COMPACT_ATOMS: atom_id res chain seq x y z
N MET A 1 52.40 -21.58 -65.99
CA MET A 1 51.79 -21.89 -67.29
C MET A 1 50.28 -21.76 -67.19
N LYS A 2 49.73 -20.67 -67.75
CA LYS A 2 48.48 -20.53 -68.52
C LYS A 2 47.91 -19.12 -68.31
N HIS A 3 48.19 -18.28 -69.29
CA HIS A 3 47.47 -17.04 -69.57
C HIS A 3 46.08 -17.37 -70.11
N LEU A 4 45.07 -16.56 -69.75
CA LEU A 4 44.00 -16.23 -70.68
C LEU A 4 43.51 -14.80 -70.40
N TYR A 5 43.74 -13.93 -71.39
CA TYR A 5 43.17 -12.59 -71.52
C TYR A 5 41.75 -12.70 -72.09
N ILE A 6 40.78 -11.97 -71.53
CA ILE A 6 39.60 -11.47 -72.27
C ILE A 6 39.38 -9.99 -71.94
N VAL A 7 38.98 -9.27 -72.97
CA VAL A 7 39.06 -7.83 -73.27
C VAL A 7 37.78 -7.07 -72.89
N MET A 8 37.99 -5.85 -72.38
CA MET A 8 37.20 -4.60 -72.40
C MET A 8 35.65 -4.58 -72.28
N GLY A 9 35.18 -3.70 -71.39
CA GLY A 9 33.87 -3.04 -71.49
C GLY A 9 33.63 -2.03 -70.36
N LYS A 10 33.89 -0.75 -70.61
CA LYS A 10 33.68 0.38 -69.69
C LYS A 10 32.22 0.45 -69.20
N SER A 11 32.01 0.54 -67.90
CA SER A 11 30.97 1.40 -67.34
C SER A 11 31.30 1.75 -65.88
N THR A 12 31.21 3.04 -65.62
CA THR A 12 31.69 3.81 -64.48
C THR A 12 30.81 3.59 -63.26
N ARG A 13 31.40 3.30 -62.09
CA ARG A 13 31.11 4.00 -60.80
C ARG A 13 31.94 3.44 -59.65
N CYS A 14 32.49 4.37 -58.88
CA CYS A 14 33.35 4.21 -57.72
C CYS A 14 32.86 3.17 -56.70
N LEU A 15 33.79 2.38 -56.16
CA LEU A 15 33.72 1.98 -54.76
C LEU A 15 35.14 1.77 -54.21
N LEU A 16 35.66 2.80 -53.52
CA LEU A 16 36.75 2.64 -52.57
C LEU A 16 36.21 1.81 -51.39
N PHE A 17 36.68 0.59 -51.21
CA PHE A 17 36.55 -0.12 -49.94
C PHE A 17 37.61 0.42 -48.98
N LEU A 18 37.23 1.40 -48.16
CA LEU A 18 37.93 1.71 -46.93
C LEU A 18 37.42 0.72 -45.87
N ILE A 19 38.27 -0.22 -45.45
CA ILE A 19 38.01 -1.07 -44.29
C ILE A 19 38.14 -0.15 -43.06
N ALA A 20 37.03 0.42 -42.62
CA ALA A 20 36.92 0.98 -41.28
C ALA A 20 36.73 -0.20 -40.31
N TRP A 21 37.78 -0.53 -39.57
CA TRP A 21 37.65 -1.29 -38.33
C TRP A 21 36.78 -0.45 -37.38
N LEU A 22 35.49 -0.80 -37.34
CA LEU A 22 34.58 -0.38 -36.27
C LEU A 22 35.07 -1.09 -35.00
N PHE A 23 35.84 -0.40 -34.16
CA PHE A 23 35.82 -0.73 -32.75
C PHE A 23 34.41 -0.39 -32.26
N ALA A 24 33.56 -1.40 -32.13
CA ALA A 24 32.43 -1.30 -31.23
C ALA A 24 33.04 -1.11 -29.84
N ILE A 25 33.07 0.14 -29.38
CA ILE A 25 33.28 0.44 -27.98
C ILE A 25 32.02 -0.11 -27.31
N GLU A 26 32.11 -1.31 -26.73
CA GLU A 26 31.15 -1.72 -25.72
C GLU A 26 31.24 -0.66 -24.62
N SER A 27 30.21 0.19 -24.51
CA SER A 27 30.12 1.13 -23.41
C SER A 27 29.94 0.30 -22.15
N HIS A 28 31.02 0.07 -21.41
CA HIS A 28 30.91 -0.46 -20.07
C HIS A 28 30.23 0.59 -19.19
N ALA A 29 28.97 0.33 -18.87
CA ALA A 29 28.27 0.93 -17.75
C ALA A 29 29.20 0.98 -16.53
N SER A 30 29.41 2.18 -15.97
CA SER A 30 30.25 2.37 -14.80
C SER A 30 29.45 2.93 -13.63
N THR A 31 29.62 2.34 -12.46
CA THR A 31 28.97 2.77 -11.23
C THR A 31 29.90 3.70 -10.45
N ARG A 32 29.32 4.70 -9.77
CA ARG A 32 30.02 5.48 -8.74
C ARG A 32 29.43 5.22 -7.36
N TYR A 33 30.30 5.11 -6.37
CA TYR A 33 29.95 4.82 -4.99
C TYR A 33 30.18 6.05 -4.14
N VAL A 34 29.25 6.33 -3.23
CA VAL A 34 29.28 7.51 -2.36
C VAL A 34 28.95 7.09 -0.94
N ASP A 35 29.78 7.53 0.02
CA ASP A 35 29.61 7.25 1.44
C ASP A 35 29.94 8.52 2.25
N ALA A 36 28.91 9.15 2.83
CA ALA A 36 29.07 10.36 3.62
C ALA A 36 29.97 10.18 4.86
N ALA A 37 30.07 8.96 5.39
CA ALA A 37 30.81 8.67 6.61
C ALA A 37 32.24 8.16 6.34
N ALA A 38 32.42 7.29 5.34
CA ALA A 38 33.69 6.64 5.04
C ALA A 38 34.37 7.12 3.75
N GLY A 39 33.69 7.90 2.91
CA GLY A 39 34.20 8.37 1.61
C GLY A 39 35.13 9.59 1.70
N ASP A 40 35.81 9.86 0.58
CA ASP A 40 36.67 11.02 0.35
C ASP A 40 36.48 11.52 -1.09
N ASP A 41 36.24 12.82 -1.27
CA ASP A 41 36.05 13.42 -2.61
C ASP A 41 37.34 13.50 -3.44
N GLY A 42 38.50 13.17 -2.85
CA GLY A 42 39.74 12.89 -3.55
C GLY A 42 39.81 11.51 -4.22
N ASN A 43 38.88 10.59 -3.91
CA ASN A 43 38.81 9.28 -4.55
C ASN A 43 38.20 9.35 -5.97
N ASP A 44 38.14 8.22 -6.67
CA ASP A 44 37.54 8.09 -8.01
C ASP A 44 36.09 7.59 -8.01
N GLY A 45 35.57 7.18 -6.84
CA GLY A 45 34.24 6.63 -6.69
C GLY A 45 34.06 5.24 -7.33
N ALA A 46 35.12 4.54 -7.74
CA ALA A 46 35.00 3.30 -8.53
C ALA A 46 34.61 2.06 -7.69
N SER A 47 34.71 2.15 -6.36
CA SER A 47 34.30 1.10 -5.42
C SER A 47 33.94 1.70 -4.07
N TRP A 48 33.32 0.92 -3.18
CA TRP A 48 33.05 1.36 -1.81
C TRP A 48 34.32 1.75 -1.03
N GLY A 49 35.45 1.06 -1.24
CA GLY A 49 36.73 1.41 -0.61
C GLY A 49 37.40 2.67 -1.18
N ALA A 50 36.91 3.16 -2.31
CA ALA A 50 37.32 4.41 -2.95
C ALA A 50 36.09 5.30 -3.23
N ALA A 51 35.11 5.29 -2.34
CA ALA A 51 33.88 6.04 -2.52
C ALA A 51 34.14 7.56 -2.43
N TYR A 52 33.36 8.33 -3.19
CA TYR A 52 33.24 9.76 -2.95
C TYR A 52 32.61 10.01 -1.58
N LYS A 53 32.91 11.15 -0.97
CA LYS A 53 32.24 11.57 0.27
C LYS A 53 30.89 12.18 -0.02
N THR A 54 30.77 12.95 -1.10
CA THR A 54 29.58 13.75 -1.37
C THR A 54 28.89 13.32 -2.65
N LEU A 55 27.55 13.40 -2.64
CA LEU A 55 26.75 13.12 -3.84
C LEU A 55 26.99 14.16 -4.94
N ALA A 56 27.24 15.42 -4.56
CA ALA A 56 27.59 16.48 -5.52
C ALA A 56 28.79 16.08 -6.38
N LYS A 57 29.85 15.55 -5.76
CA LYS A 57 31.04 15.08 -6.48
C LYS A 57 30.74 13.95 -7.47
N ALA A 58 29.89 12.99 -7.06
CA ALA A 58 29.49 11.89 -7.93
C ALA A 58 28.61 12.35 -9.11
N LEU A 59 27.74 13.35 -8.89
CA LEU A 59 26.94 13.96 -9.95
C LEU A 59 27.79 14.73 -10.95
N ASP A 60 28.81 15.47 -10.49
CA ASP A 60 29.79 16.13 -11.37
C ASP A 60 30.55 15.12 -12.24
N ALA A 61 30.94 13.99 -11.65
CA ALA A 61 31.56 12.89 -12.38
C ALA A 61 30.60 12.31 -13.43
N ALA A 62 29.33 12.07 -13.08
CA ALA A 62 28.34 11.55 -14.03
C ALA A 62 27.95 12.56 -15.13
N ALA A 63 28.03 13.85 -14.86
CA ALA A 63 27.80 14.90 -15.85
C ALA A 63 28.95 14.99 -16.87
N SER A 64 30.18 14.72 -16.44
CA SER A 64 31.39 14.76 -17.28
C SER A 64 31.71 13.44 -17.98
N ASP A 65 31.28 12.31 -17.43
CA ASP A 65 31.50 10.97 -17.96
C ASP A 65 30.16 10.26 -18.26
N LEU A 66 29.81 10.22 -19.55
CA LEU A 66 28.57 9.58 -20.00
C LEU A 66 28.54 8.06 -19.83
N SER A 67 29.67 7.42 -19.52
CA SER A 67 29.71 6.00 -19.17
C SER A 67 29.20 5.73 -17.75
N VAL A 68 29.10 6.75 -16.90
CA VAL A 68 28.49 6.61 -15.58
C VAL A 68 26.98 6.52 -15.74
N ASP A 69 26.41 5.38 -15.40
CA ASP A 69 24.97 5.09 -15.50
C ASP A 69 24.34 4.77 -14.14
N ALA A 70 25.15 4.67 -13.08
CA ALA A 70 24.69 4.44 -11.73
C ALA A 70 25.51 5.19 -10.67
N ILE A 71 24.82 5.70 -9.65
CA ILE A 71 25.39 6.24 -8.41
C ILE A 71 24.73 5.52 -7.24
N TYR A 72 25.53 4.83 -6.42
CA TYR A 72 25.08 4.11 -5.23
C TYR A 72 25.51 4.83 -3.96
N LEU A 73 24.55 5.03 -3.06
CA LEU A 73 24.71 5.81 -1.84
C LEU A 73 24.63 4.90 -0.61
N ALA A 74 25.66 4.95 0.23
CA ALA A 74 25.58 4.39 1.57
C ALA A 74 24.65 5.22 2.45
N GLN A 75 24.17 4.62 3.54
CA GLN A 75 23.35 5.28 4.54
C GLN A 75 24.05 6.54 5.07
N GLY A 76 23.25 7.54 5.37
CA GLY A 76 23.75 8.84 5.81
C GLY A 76 22.92 9.98 5.24
N THR A 77 23.32 11.19 5.62
CA THR A 77 22.69 12.44 5.16
C THR A 77 23.63 13.16 4.21
N TYR A 78 23.10 13.54 3.04
CA TYR A 78 23.81 14.25 1.99
C TYR A 78 23.17 15.62 1.78
N TYR A 79 24.01 16.64 1.66
CA TYR A 79 23.61 18.04 1.53
C TYR A 79 24.00 18.60 0.16
N PRO A 80 23.14 19.40 -0.50
CA PRO A 80 23.47 20.02 -1.77
C PRO A 80 24.73 20.89 -1.74
N THR A 81 25.01 21.51 -0.59
CA THR A 81 26.22 22.32 -0.33
C THR A 81 27.47 21.49 0.01
N SER A 82 27.45 20.17 -0.23
CA SER A 82 28.49 19.19 0.16
C SER A 82 28.57 18.90 1.67
N ASP A 83 28.21 19.85 2.53
CA ASP A 83 28.03 19.65 3.97
C ASP A 83 26.88 20.51 4.53
N ALA A 84 26.50 20.25 5.78
CA ALA A 84 25.39 20.92 6.45
C ALA A 84 25.66 22.39 6.80
N SER A 85 26.89 22.89 6.68
CA SER A 85 27.25 24.26 7.09
C SER A 85 27.19 25.29 5.95
N GLY A 86 27.01 24.83 4.72
CA GLY A 86 26.85 25.71 3.57
C GLY A 86 25.58 26.56 3.66
N THR A 87 25.59 27.74 3.04
CA THR A 87 24.48 28.71 3.15
C THR A 87 23.89 29.09 1.79
N ASP A 88 24.31 28.43 0.72
CA ASP A 88 23.80 28.70 -0.63
C ASP A 88 22.47 27.98 -0.86
N ARG A 89 21.37 28.72 -0.75
CA ARG A 89 20.02 28.19 -0.93
C ARG A 89 19.72 27.73 -2.37
N GLU A 90 20.52 28.13 -3.35
CA GLU A 90 20.41 27.63 -4.73
C GLU A 90 21.06 26.27 -4.92
N ALA A 91 21.91 25.84 -3.99
CA ALA A 91 22.55 24.54 -4.06
C ALA A 91 21.46 23.44 -4.07
N THR A 92 21.53 22.57 -5.07
CA THR A 92 20.61 21.46 -5.28
C THR A 92 21.35 20.27 -5.88
N PHE A 93 20.85 19.05 -5.67
CA PHE A 93 21.30 17.90 -6.44
C PHE A 93 20.69 17.99 -7.84
N ALA A 94 21.45 18.51 -8.80
CA ALA A 94 20.97 18.70 -10.17
C ALA A 94 21.23 17.46 -11.05
N ILE A 95 20.19 16.95 -11.69
CA ILE A 95 20.29 15.93 -12.75
C ILE A 95 19.90 16.57 -14.07
N LEU A 96 20.86 16.60 -15.00
CA LEU A 96 20.72 17.30 -16.29
C LEU A 96 20.84 16.36 -17.51
N ARG A 97 20.83 15.04 -17.28
CA ARG A 97 20.89 14.00 -18.33
C ARG A 97 20.06 12.76 -18.00
N GLY A 98 19.65 12.04 -19.04
CA GLY A 98 19.01 10.73 -18.92
C GLY A 98 20.01 9.60 -18.66
N GLY A 99 19.50 8.36 -18.57
CA GLY A 99 20.32 7.16 -18.43
C GLY A 99 21.19 7.15 -17.17
N LEU A 100 20.59 7.49 -16.02
CA LEU A 100 21.28 7.52 -14.73
C LEU A 100 20.39 6.93 -13.64
N THR A 101 20.91 5.97 -12.88
CA THR A 101 20.26 5.44 -11.68
C THR A 101 20.92 6.00 -10.44
N ILE A 102 20.16 6.61 -9.54
CA ILE A 102 20.62 7.00 -8.21
C ILE A 102 19.91 6.13 -7.19
N ARG A 103 20.67 5.32 -6.45
CA ARG A 103 20.12 4.34 -5.51
C ARG A 103 20.72 4.47 -4.11
N GLY A 104 19.87 4.65 -3.11
CA GLY A 104 20.21 4.57 -1.69
C GLY A 104 20.04 3.18 -1.10
N GLY A 105 20.28 3.03 0.20
CA GLY A 105 19.99 1.80 0.94
C GLY A 105 21.19 0.90 1.21
N TYR A 106 22.43 1.35 1.00
CA TYR A 106 23.60 0.53 1.29
C TYR A 106 24.15 0.83 2.70
N PRO A 107 24.70 -0.15 3.44
CA PRO A 107 25.32 0.12 4.74
C PRO A 107 26.58 0.99 4.60
N THR A 108 27.01 1.62 5.70
CA THR A 108 28.29 2.33 5.75
C THR A 108 29.45 1.39 5.43
N GLY A 109 30.38 1.84 4.57
CA GLY A 109 31.44 1.01 4.00
C GLY A 109 31.00 0.13 2.83
N GLY A 110 29.71 0.17 2.46
CA GLY A 110 29.16 -0.52 1.30
C GLY A 110 28.65 -1.94 1.53
N GLY A 111 27.87 -2.44 0.58
CA GLY A 111 27.29 -3.78 0.60
C GLY A 111 26.88 -4.25 -0.79
N ALA A 112 26.51 -5.54 -0.88
CA ALA A 112 26.09 -6.15 -2.15
C ALA A 112 24.62 -5.86 -2.52
N THR A 113 23.78 -5.55 -1.52
CA THR A 113 22.33 -5.37 -1.69
C THR A 113 21.88 -4.07 -1.03
N SER A 114 21.01 -3.34 -1.73
CA SER A 114 20.29 -2.19 -1.17
C SER A 114 19.12 -2.67 -0.30
N ASP A 115 19.02 -2.09 0.89
CA ASP A 115 17.89 -2.18 1.81
C ASP A 115 17.67 -0.79 2.43
N PRO A 116 16.81 0.05 1.82
CA PRO A 116 16.51 1.39 2.32
C PRO A 116 15.82 1.42 3.69
N GLY A 117 15.21 0.30 4.12
CA GLY A 117 14.59 0.19 5.43
C GLY A 117 15.61 -0.01 6.55
N ALA A 118 16.66 -0.80 6.28
CA ALA A 118 17.76 -1.00 7.22
C ALA A 118 18.84 0.09 7.16
N ASN A 119 19.06 0.69 5.99
CA ASN A 119 20.18 1.61 5.71
C ASN A 119 19.69 2.93 5.08
N PRO A 120 19.00 3.80 5.82
CA PRO A 120 18.35 4.98 5.26
C PRO A 120 19.36 5.96 4.61
N THR A 121 19.02 6.44 3.41
CA THR A 121 19.80 7.42 2.65
C THR A 121 18.99 8.71 2.49
N THR A 122 19.43 9.77 3.15
CA THR A 122 18.70 11.05 3.23
C THR A 122 19.39 12.13 2.42
N LEU A 123 18.66 12.75 1.50
CA LEU A 123 19.01 14.00 0.84
C LEU A 123 18.28 15.13 1.56
N SER A 124 19.04 16.00 2.23
CA SER A 124 18.50 17.05 3.10
C SER A 124 18.79 18.44 2.55
N GLY A 125 17.76 19.28 2.53
CA GLY A 125 17.89 20.71 2.29
C GLY A 125 18.29 21.53 3.52
N ASP A 126 18.44 20.91 4.69
CA ASP A 126 18.80 21.55 5.96
C ASP A 126 20.28 22.00 5.97
N ILE A 127 20.55 23.20 5.47
CA ILE A 127 21.90 23.74 5.30
C ILE A 127 22.05 25.01 6.13
N GLY A 128 23.25 25.29 6.64
CA GLY A 128 23.54 26.43 7.48
C GLY A 128 23.31 26.09 8.95
N THR A 129 22.23 26.59 9.52
CA THR A 129 21.85 26.39 10.91
C THR A 129 20.90 25.20 11.01
N ALA A 130 21.29 24.18 11.77
CA ALA A 130 20.48 22.96 11.91
C ALA A 130 19.03 23.28 12.34
N ASP A 131 18.08 22.69 11.63
CA ASP A 131 16.63 22.85 11.81
C ASP A 131 16.07 24.27 11.62
N ASP A 132 16.83 25.20 11.02
CA ASP A 132 16.33 26.52 10.64
C ASP A 132 15.84 26.49 9.18
N ALA A 133 14.53 26.60 8.94
CA ALA A 133 14.03 26.56 7.57
C ALA A 133 14.50 27.77 6.72
N SER A 134 15.00 28.86 7.31
CA SER A 134 15.29 30.10 6.59
C SER A 134 16.53 30.04 5.71
N ASP A 135 17.48 29.15 6.01
CA ASP A 135 18.68 28.89 5.22
C ASP A 135 18.60 27.59 4.40
N ASN A 136 17.54 26.79 4.56
CA ASN A 136 17.35 25.58 3.76
C ASN A 136 17.38 25.82 2.23
N SER A 137 17.98 24.88 1.48
CA SER A 137 17.92 24.84 0.02
C SER A 137 16.48 24.98 -0.48
N TYR A 138 16.27 25.74 -1.57
CA TYR A 138 14.94 25.86 -2.19
C TYR A 138 14.44 24.51 -2.70
N HIS A 139 15.32 23.75 -3.36
CA HIS A 139 15.03 22.44 -3.91
C HIS A 139 16.10 21.46 -3.45
N VAL A 140 15.72 20.35 -2.83
CA VAL A 140 16.69 19.28 -2.51
C VAL A 140 17.25 18.69 -3.80
N MET A 141 16.38 18.43 -4.78
CA MET A 141 16.78 17.92 -6.11
C MET A 141 16.03 18.63 -7.24
N VAL A 142 16.77 18.91 -8.32
CA VAL A 142 16.25 19.45 -9.58
C VAL A 142 16.55 18.50 -10.73
N ILE A 143 15.54 18.20 -11.54
CA ILE A 143 15.63 17.46 -12.79
C ILE A 143 15.09 18.35 -13.90
N ALA A 144 15.95 18.76 -14.84
CA ALA A 144 15.59 19.79 -15.81
C ALA A 144 16.09 19.51 -17.24
N GLY A 145 15.16 19.59 -18.20
CA GLY A 145 15.49 19.63 -19.63
C GLY A 145 16.08 18.35 -20.18
N ILE A 146 15.63 17.19 -19.67
CA ILE A 146 16.19 15.89 -20.05
C ILE A 146 15.39 15.30 -21.20
N ALA A 147 16.07 14.98 -22.30
CA ALA A 147 15.57 14.06 -23.32
C ALA A 147 15.86 12.62 -22.87
N LEU A 148 14.81 11.81 -22.76
CA LEU A 148 14.93 10.41 -22.38
C LEU A 148 14.84 9.52 -23.63
N ASP A 149 15.87 8.72 -23.83
CA ASP A 149 15.93 7.66 -24.83
C ASP A 149 15.69 6.29 -24.17
N ALA A 150 16.27 5.21 -24.71
CA ALA A 150 16.09 3.86 -24.17
C ALA A 150 16.67 3.68 -22.75
N ALA A 151 17.61 4.53 -22.30
CA ALA A 151 18.24 4.39 -21.00
C ALA A 151 17.44 5.14 -19.91
N PRO A 152 16.95 4.46 -18.85
CA PRO A 152 16.07 5.09 -17.88
C PRO A 152 16.83 6.00 -16.90
N LEU A 153 16.16 7.08 -16.48
CA LEU A 153 16.50 7.83 -15.28
C LEU A 153 15.74 7.22 -14.10
N VAL A 154 16.43 6.79 -13.05
CA VAL A 154 15.81 6.12 -11.90
C VAL A 154 16.28 6.74 -10.59
N LEU A 155 15.34 7.14 -9.75
CA LEU A 155 15.58 7.47 -8.34
C LEU A 155 15.01 6.35 -7.47
N GLU A 156 15.84 5.77 -6.60
CA GLU A 156 15.45 4.59 -5.83
C GLU A 156 15.97 4.57 -4.40
N GLY A 157 15.10 4.36 -3.41
CA GLY A 157 15.54 4.13 -2.02
C GLY A 157 16.06 5.39 -1.33
N LEU A 158 15.55 6.57 -1.68
CA LEU A 158 16.03 7.87 -1.18
C LEU A 158 14.96 8.58 -0.35
N THR A 159 15.37 9.27 0.70
CA THR A 159 14.53 10.20 1.47
C THR A 159 14.89 11.64 1.12
N PHE A 160 13.91 12.45 0.71
CA PHE A 160 14.02 13.87 0.42
C PHE A 160 13.34 14.65 1.54
N THR A 161 14.08 15.53 2.21
CA THR A 161 13.54 16.30 3.33
C THR A 161 14.10 17.71 3.40
N LYS A 162 13.40 18.58 4.13
CA LYS A 162 13.86 19.92 4.49
C LYS A 162 14.11 20.85 3.30
N GLY A 163 13.60 20.55 2.11
CA GLY A 163 13.55 21.54 1.04
C GLY A 163 12.55 22.64 1.36
N ASN A 164 12.90 23.90 1.10
CA ASN A 164 12.06 25.05 1.43
C ASN A 164 11.94 26.02 0.26
N ALA A 165 11.08 25.69 -0.71
CA ALA A 165 10.82 26.49 -1.90
C ALA A 165 9.94 27.72 -1.56
N ASN A 166 10.53 28.73 -0.91
CA ASN A 166 9.88 29.98 -0.50
C ASN A 166 10.52 31.24 -1.11
N GLY A 167 11.28 31.06 -2.20
CA GLY A 167 12.00 32.14 -2.86
C GLY A 167 11.20 32.81 -3.97
N THR A 168 11.73 33.92 -4.47
CA THR A 168 11.25 34.58 -5.69
C THR A 168 12.30 34.49 -6.78
N GLY A 169 11.89 34.34 -8.05
CA GLY A 169 12.79 34.26 -9.21
C GLY A 169 12.92 32.84 -9.78
N THR A 170 13.68 32.74 -10.88
CA THR A 170 13.78 31.57 -11.74
C THR A 170 15.22 31.29 -12.19
N PRO A 171 16.08 30.70 -11.35
CA PRO A 171 17.40 30.20 -11.77
C PRO A 171 17.27 29.24 -12.97
N GLN A 172 18.29 29.23 -13.83
CA GLN A 172 18.32 28.37 -15.00
C GLN A 172 19.10 27.08 -14.76
N PHE A 173 18.46 25.95 -15.04
CA PHE A 173 19.08 24.63 -15.07
C PHE A 173 18.89 24.04 -16.45
N ASN A 174 20.00 23.75 -17.15
CA ASN A 174 19.97 23.23 -18.52
C ASN A 174 19.09 24.07 -19.49
N GLY A 175 19.15 25.40 -19.35
CA GLY A 175 18.36 26.34 -20.15
C GLY A 175 16.86 26.39 -19.81
N ILE A 176 16.43 25.72 -18.73
CA ILE A 176 15.06 25.75 -18.22
C ILE A 176 15.00 26.61 -16.97
N ASP A 177 14.05 27.53 -16.93
CA ASP A 177 13.72 28.33 -15.77
C ASP A 177 13.07 27.46 -14.68
N ILE A 178 13.69 27.40 -13.49
CA ILE A 178 13.21 26.65 -12.32
C ILE A 178 12.74 27.62 -11.26
N HIS A 179 11.46 27.57 -10.93
CA HIS A 179 10.86 28.49 -9.97
C HIS A 179 11.19 28.13 -8.52
N ARG A 180 11.73 29.09 -7.75
CA ARG A 180 12.11 28.91 -6.33
C ARG A 180 10.95 28.68 -5.36
N ASN A 181 9.71 28.69 -5.83
CA ASN A 181 8.50 28.54 -5.01
C ASN A 181 7.70 27.25 -5.26
N TYR A 182 8.28 26.29 -6.00
CA TYR A 182 7.71 24.96 -6.20
C TYR A 182 8.73 23.86 -5.87
N GLY A 183 8.29 22.62 -5.64
CA GLY A 183 9.20 21.47 -5.64
C GLY A 183 10.26 21.53 -4.54
N GLY A 184 9.86 21.58 -3.27
CA GLY A 184 10.79 21.64 -2.13
C GLY A 184 11.69 20.40 -2.08
N GLY A 185 11.09 19.20 -2.08
CA GLY A 185 11.83 17.95 -2.16
C GLY A 185 12.37 17.70 -3.56
N LEU A 186 11.49 17.64 -4.56
CA LEU A 186 11.87 17.42 -5.95
C LEU A 186 11.14 18.36 -6.90
N TYR A 187 11.90 19.06 -7.73
CA TYR A 187 11.41 19.80 -8.90
C TYR A 187 11.83 19.07 -10.17
N ALA A 188 10.88 18.53 -10.91
CA ALA A 188 11.11 17.81 -12.16
C ALA A 188 10.38 18.49 -13.32
N ARG A 189 11.11 19.03 -14.30
CA ARG A 189 10.53 19.77 -15.43
C ARG A 189 11.15 19.46 -16.79
N ALA A 190 10.30 19.53 -17.81
CA ALA A 190 10.69 19.40 -19.22
C ALA A 190 11.39 18.06 -19.49
N ILE A 191 10.79 16.99 -18.95
CA ILE A 191 11.26 15.63 -19.17
C ILE A 191 10.60 15.11 -20.45
N LEU A 192 11.35 15.15 -21.55
CA LEU A 192 10.89 14.74 -22.86
C LEU A 192 11.00 13.22 -22.95
N ASN A 193 9.90 12.56 -22.57
CA ASN A 193 9.85 11.12 -22.51
C ASN A 193 9.17 10.52 -23.76
N THR A 194 9.82 9.55 -24.39
CA THR A 194 9.26 8.77 -25.50
C THR A 194 8.68 7.41 -25.06
N ALA A 195 8.94 6.96 -23.82
CA ALA A 195 8.48 5.69 -23.27
C ALA A 195 8.08 5.78 -21.77
N PRO A 196 6.93 5.24 -21.33
CA PRO A 196 6.38 5.47 -19.98
C PRO A 196 7.31 5.17 -18.79
N ASP A 197 8.28 4.25 -18.94
CA ASP A 197 9.19 3.85 -17.86
C ASP A 197 10.59 4.51 -17.93
N ALA A 198 10.81 5.44 -18.86
CA ALA A 198 12.13 6.05 -19.03
C ALA A 198 12.49 7.01 -17.88
N PHE A 199 11.53 7.41 -17.04
CA PHE A 199 11.77 8.07 -15.77
C PHE A 199 10.99 7.38 -14.66
N ALA A 200 11.67 6.87 -13.65
CA ALA A 200 11.05 6.21 -12.51
C ALA A 200 11.52 6.82 -11.19
N ILE A 201 10.57 7.06 -10.30
CA ILE A 201 10.81 7.40 -8.90
C ILE A 201 10.19 6.28 -8.08
N ARG A 202 11.00 5.49 -7.37
CA ARG A 202 10.47 4.34 -6.63
C ARG A 202 11.11 4.09 -5.29
N ASN A 203 10.33 3.56 -4.34
CA ASN A 203 10.82 3.28 -2.99
C ASN A 203 11.44 4.53 -2.32
N CYS A 204 10.91 5.72 -2.63
CA CYS A 204 11.43 7.00 -2.14
C CYS A 204 10.47 7.62 -1.11
N GLN A 205 11.01 8.49 -0.25
CA GLN A 205 10.25 9.21 0.76
C GLN A 205 10.41 10.72 0.56
N PHE A 206 9.33 11.49 0.68
CA PHE A 206 9.30 12.95 0.56
C PHE A 206 8.63 13.52 1.81
N ILE A 207 9.45 13.94 2.77
CA ILE A 207 9.01 14.18 4.15
C ILE A 207 9.34 15.60 4.59
N SER A 208 8.37 16.31 5.15
CA SER A 208 8.57 17.62 5.79
C SER A 208 9.25 18.65 4.87
N ASN A 209 8.84 18.69 3.60
CA ASN A 209 9.26 19.73 2.66
C ASN A 209 8.23 20.87 2.63
N ASN A 210 8.68 22.06 2.25
CA ASN A 210 7.85 23.25 2.13
C ASN A 210 7.92 23.89 0.73
N ALA A 211 6.80 24.45 0.27
CA ALA A 211 6.72 25.23 -0.96
C ALA A 211 5.61 26.30 -0.89
N ASP A 212 5.95 27.55 -1.17
CA ASP A 212 5.01 28.68 -1.10
C ASP A 212 3.92 28.63 -2.17
N ASP A 213 4.16 28.01 -3.33
CA ASP A 213 3.14 27.88 -4.37
C ASP A 213 2.69 26.44 -4.62
N GLY A 214 3.59 25.46 -4.76
CA GLY A 214 3.13 24.08 -4.69
C GLY A 214 4.11 22.95 -5.00
N GLY A 215 3.63 21.73 -4.82
CA GLY A 215 4.42 20.50 -4.93
C GLY A 215 5.56 20.42 -3.92
N PRO A 216 5.36 20.70 -2.62
CA PRO A 216 6.44 20.69 -1.65
C PRO A 216 7.13 19.33 -1.56
N GLY A 217 6.39 18.22 -1.65
CA GLY A 217 7.00 16.90 -1.84
C GLY A 217 7.62 16.77 -3.23
N ILE A 218 6.76 16.67 -4.25
CA ILE A 218 7.15 16.55 -5.66
C ILE A 218 6.36 17.56 -6.50
N PHE A 219 7.07 18.35 -7.30
CA PHE A 219 6.52 19.10 -8.41
C PHE A 219 7.00 18.49 -9.73
N LEU A 220 6.04 18.08 -10.56
CA LEU A 220 6.28 17.48 -11.87
C LEU A 220 5.60 18.30 -12.96
N GLU A 221 6.38 18.79 -13.91
CA GLU A 221 5.86 19.57 -15.04
C GLU A 221 6.40 19.07 -16.38
N ASN A 222 5.49 18.60 -17.25
CA ASN A 222 5.81 17.88 -18.47
C ASN A 222 6.62 16.60 -18.21
N GLY A 223 6.02 15.46 -18.51
CA GLY A 223 6.62 14.14 -18.30
C GLY A 223 5.57 13.11 -17.94
N SER A 224 5.92 11.84 -18.01
CA SER A 224 5.04 10.74 -17.63
C SER A 224 5.84 9.66 -16.91
N PRO A 225 6.35 9.95 -15.69
CA PRO A 225 7.13 8.97 -14.95
C PRO A 225 6.26 7.87 -14.36
N LEU A 226 6.90 6.73 -14.10
CA LEU A 226 6.45 5.76 -13.12
C LEU A 226 6.80 6.29 -11.72
N VAL A 227 5.80 6.42 -10.85
CA VAL A 227 5.96 6.82 -9.45
C VAL A 227 5.42 5.69 -8.59
N GLU A 228 6.30 4.91 -7.97
CA GLU A 228 5.91 3.64 -7.35
C GLU A 228 6.45 3.50 -5.93
N ASN A 229 5.63 2.99 -5.00
CA ASN A 229 6.06 2.76 -3.61
C ASN A 229 6.68 4.01 -2.98
N ILE A 230 6.14 5.20 -3.26
CA ILE A 230 6.60 6.41 -2.59
C ILE A 230 5.81 6.65 -1.31
N VAL A 231 6.45 7.31 -0.35
CA VAL A 231 5.79 7.92 0.80
C VAL A 231 5.96 9.42 0.70
N SER A 232 4.88 10.17 0.71
CA SER A 232 4.91 11.63 0.71
C SER A 232 4.06 12.14 1.87
N SER A 233 4.74 12.68 2.90
CA SER A 233 4.09 12.99 4.17
C SER A 233 4.59 14.25 4.84
N GLU A 234 3.69 14.86 5.61
CA GLU A 234 4.00 16.04 6.44
C GLU A 234 4.57 17.22 5.65
N ASN A 235 4.31 17.28 4.34
CA ASN A 235 4.71 18.40 3.51
C ASN A 235 3.73 19.57 3.69
N SER A 236 4.25 20.80 3.66
CA SER A 236 3.47 22.03 3.84
C SER A 236 3.58 22.96 2.64
N GLY A 237 2.52 23.70 2.36
CA GLY A 237 2.56 24.67 1.28
C GLY A 237 1.21 25.23 0.91
N LYS A 238 1.13 25.74 -0.32
CA LYS A 238 -0.13 26.27 -0.87
C LYS A 238 -0.87 25.25 -1.71
N ASN A 239 -0.19 24.51 -2.59
CA ASN A 239 -0.86 23.56 -3.48
C ASN A 239 -0.10 22.23 -3.61
N GLY A 240 -0.82 21.14 -3.86
CA GLY A 240 -0.23 19.88 -4.30
C GLY A 240 0.68 19.23 -3.27
N GLY A 241 0.23 19.23 -2.02
CA GLY A 241 0.45 18.14 -1.07
C GLY A 241 1.77 17.39 -1.12
N GLY A 242 1.61 16.09 -1.32
CA GLY A 242 2.71 15.21 -1.60
C GLY A 242 3.09 15.14 -3.08
N PHE A 243 2.20 15.52 -3.99
CA PHE A 243 2.44 15.48 -5.43
C PHE A 243 1.65 16.57 -6.18
N TYR A 244 2.35 17.31 -7.04
CA TYR A 244 1.73 18.22 -8.01
C TYR A 244 2.15 17.83 -9.43
N ALA A 245 1.20 17.34 -10.23
CA ALA A 245 1.35 17.11 -11.67
C ALA A 245 0.78 18.27 -12.49
N LEU A 246 1.59 18.84 -13.38
CA LEU A 246 1.22 19.91 -14.31
C LEU A 246 1.59 19.53 -15.75
N TYR A 247 0.62 19.44 -16.65
CA TYR A 247 0.83 18.98 -18.04
C TYR A 247 1.56 17.60 -18.13
N ALA A 248 1.38 16.75 -17.12
CA ALA A 248 2.12 15.51 -16.93
C ALA A 248 1.18 14.33 -16.64
N THR A 249 1.39 13.17 -17.27
CA THR A 249 0.54 11.98 -17.09
C THR A 249 1.28 10.86 -16.36
N PRO A 250 1.63 11.03 -15.07
CA PRO A 250 2.35 10.00 -14.31
C PRO A 250 1.49 8.75 -14.08
N ASP A 251 2.16 7.61 -13.96
CA ASP A 251 1.59 6.37 -13.46
C ASP A 251 2.01 6.19 -12.00
N ILE A 252 1.08 6.48 -11.08
CA ILE A 252 1.32 6.49 -9.63
C ILE A 252 0.79 5.16 -9.05
N ARG A 253 1.67 4.37 -8.45
CA ARG A 253 1.37 3.01 -7.97
C ARG A 253 1.78 2.82 -6.52
N ASN A 254 0.95 2.11 -5.76
CA ASN A 254 1.28 1.60 -4.42
C ASN A 254 1.91 2.66 -3.49
N SER A 255 1.45 3.91 -3.60
CA SER A 255 2.08 5.07 -2.98
C SER A 255 1.20 5.67 -1.88
N PHE A 256 1.85 6.30 -0.91
CA PHE A 256 1.24 6.83 0.30
C PHE A 256 1.35 8.34 0.31
N PHE A 257 0.21 9.03 0.33
CA PHE A 257 0.12 10.49 0.46
C PHE A 257 -0.60 10.80 1.76
N THR A 258 0.15 11.12 2.82
CA THR A 258 -0.41 11.15 4.18
C THR A 258 -0.03 12.38 4.98
N GLY A 259 -0.96 12.95 5.75
CA GLY A 259 -0.63 14.04 6.67
C GLY A 259 -0.08 15.31 6.03
N ASN A 260 -0.28 15.53 4.74
CA ASN A 260 0.16 16.75 4.07
C ASN A 260 -0.82 17.90 4.36
N ASN A 261 -0.29 19.14 4.46
CA ASN A 261 -1.05 20.29 4.92
C ASN A 261 -0.91 21.47 3.95
N MET A 262 -1.95 21.68 3.13
CA MET A 262 -2.02 22.75 2.15
C MET A 262 -3.00 23.84 2.59
N THR A 263 -2.65 25.10 2.32
CA THR A 263 -3.58 26.22 2.51
C THR A 263 -4.52 26.44 1.32
N GLY A 264 -4.13 25.97 0.13
CA GLY A 264 -4.88 26.05 -1.13
C GLY A 264 -5.42 24.67 -1.55
N ASN A 265 -4.93 24.11 -2.66
CA ASN A 265 -5.58 22.98 -3.33
C ASN A 265 -4.78 21.67 -3.24
N GLY A 266 -5.48 20.54 -3.18
CA GLY A 266 -4.89 19.20 -3.34
C GLY A 266 -3.98 18.83 -2.18
N GLY A 267 -4.58 18.41 -1.07
CA GLY A 267 -3.85 18.09 0.15
C GLY A 267 -2.92 16.89 -0.04
N GLY A 268 -3.34 15.84 -0.72
CA GLY A 268 -2.48 14.73 -1.13
C GLY A 268 -1.88 14.94 -2.52
N ILE A 269 -2.76 15.02 -3.54
CA ILE A 269 -2.38 15.11 -4.96
C ILE A 269 -3.11 16.30 -5.61
N LEU A 270 -2.38 17.06 -6.42
CA LEU A 270 -2.93 18.06 -7.34
C LEU A 270 -2.62 17.68 -8.79
N SER A 271 -3.65 17.62 -9.62
CA SER A 271 -3.56 17.36 -11.06
C SER A 271 -4.08 18.56 -11.85
N VAL A 272 -3.23 19.14 -12.72
CA VAL A 272 -3.58 20.30 -13.53
C VAL A 272 -3.25 20.05 -15.00
N ASN A 273 -4.27 20.14 -15.86
CA ASN A 273 -4.16 19.93 -17.30
C ASN A 273 -3.53 18.58 -17.65
N CYS A 274 -3.93 17.53 -16.95
CA CYS A 274 -3.33 16.21 -17.09
C CYS A 274 -4.24 15.05 -16.66
N ASN A 275 -3.82 13.80 -16.93
CA ASN A 275 -4.63 12.61 -16.66
C ASN A 275 -3.78 11.51 -16.01
N PRO A 276 -3.46 11.62 -14.71
CA PRO A 276 -2.65 10.60 -14.04
C PRO A 276 -3.42 9.30 -13.86
N LYS A 277 -2.69 8.19 -13.81
CA LYS A 277 -3.20 6.90 -13.35
C LYS A 277 -2.79 6.74 -11.89
N ILE A 278 -3.74 6.46 -11.02
CA ILE A 278 -3.53 6.37 -9.57
C ILE A 278 -4.02 4.98 -9.14
N THR A 279 -3.10 4.08 -8.85
CA THR A 279 -3.41 2.67 -8.59
C THR A 279 -2.82 2.19 -7.27
N GLY A 280 -3.60 1.47 -6.47
CA GLY A 280 -3.04 0.89 -5.24
C GLY A 280 -2.63 1.91 -4.19
N CYS A 281 -3.03 3.18 -4.32
CA CYS A 281 -2.54 4.27 -3.49
C CYS A 281 -3.38 4.47 -2.22
N VAL A 282 -2.73 4.96 -1.16
CA VAL A 282 -3.34 5.32 0.12
C VAL A 282 -3.19 6.82 0.30
N ILE A 283 -4.31 7.54 0.23
CA ILE A 283 -4.37 9.01 0.29
C ILE A 283 -5.19 9.39 1.52
N THR A 284 -4.52 9.67 2.63
CA THR A 284 -5.19 9.73 3.94
C THR A 284 -4.73 10.84 4.85
N GLY A 285 -5.64 11.38 5.67
CA GLY A 285 -5.27 12.35 6.69
C GLY A 285 -4.68 13.64 6.13
N ASN A 286 -4.92 14.00 4.87
CA ASN A 286 -4.41 15.23 4.28
C ASN A 286 -5.39 16.39 4.49
N LYS A 287 -4.88 17.61 4.52
CA LYS A 287 -5.67 18.84 4.71
C LYS A 287 -5.42 19.84 3.58
N ALA A 288 -6.49 20.45 3.07
CA ALA A 288 -6.42 21.52 2.07
C ALA A 288 -7.55 22.54 2.24
N GLY A 289 -7.53 23.63 1.47
CA GLY A 289 -8.69 24.47 1.21
C GLY A 289 -9.72 23.80 0.29
N PHE A 290 -9.25 23.14 -0.77
CA PHE A 290 -10.07 22.35 -1.69
C PHE A 290 -9.40 21.03 -2.05
N GLY A 291 -10.16 19.93 -2.12
CA GLY A 291 -9.61 18.63 -2.51
C GLY A 291 -8.64 18.10 -1.46
N GLY A 292 -9.15 17.70 -0.29
CA GLY A 292 -8.31 17.29 0.83
C GLY A 292 -7.40 16.11 0.46
N GLY A 293 -7.95 15.10 -0.20
CA GLY A 293 -7.16 14.03 -0.80
C GLY A 293 -6.61 14.41 -2.17
N ILE A 294 -7.51 14.66 -3.14
CA ILE A 294 -7.16 14.94 -4.54
C ILE A 294 -7.87 16.19 -5.03
N TYR A 295 -7.16 17.03 -5.78
CA TYR A 295 -7.76 18.13 -6.54
C TYR A 295 -7.44 17.99 -8.03
N ASN A 296 -8.47 18.09 -8.88
CA ASN A 296 -8.36 17.98 -10.33
C ASN A 296 -8.83 19.27 -11.01
N TYR A 297 -7.94 19.86 -11.81
CA TYR A 297 -8.21 21.02 -12.65
C TYR A 297 -7.98 20.69 -14.11
N ASN A 298 -9.05 20.65 -14.91
CA ASN A 298 -8.98 20.22 -16.31
C ASN A 298 -8.19 18.89 -16.44
N ALA A 299 -8.52 17.95 -15.55
CA ALA A 299 -7.78 16.71 -15.35
C ALA A 299 -8.75 15.55 -15.09
N SER A 300 -8.61 14.45 -15.83
CA SER A 300 -9.51 13.29 -15.72
C SER A 300 -8.72 12.06 -15.31
N PRO A 301 -8.34 11.95 -14.02
CA PRO A 301 -7.54 10.83 -13.53
C PRO A 301 -8.31 9.51 -13.59
N THR A 302 -7.57 8.42 -13.73
CA THR A 302 -8.10 7.06 -13.50
C THR A 302 -7.61 6.58 -12.14
N ILE A 303 -8.54 6.30 -11.24
CA ILE A 303 -8.27 5.92 -9.85
C ILE A 303 -8.73 4.48 -9.67
N THR A 304 -7.82 3.57 -9.32
CA THR A 304 -8.12 2.14 -9.21
C THR A 304 -7.51 1.54 -7.96
N ASN A 305 -8.26 0.70 -7.24
CA ASN A 305 -7.74 0.02 -6.05
C ASN A 305 -7.09 1.00 -5.05
N CYS A 306 -7.74 2.13 -4.78
CA CYS A 306 -7.20 3.14 -3.86
C CYS A 306 -8.01 3.21 -2.57
N VAL A 307 -7.41 3.81 -1.54
CA VAL A 307 -8.07 4.22 -0.29
C VAL A 307 -7.92 5.72 -0.14
N ILE A 308 -9.05 6.44 -0.08
CA ILE A 308 -9.10 7.91 0.11
C ILE A 308 -9.92 8.21 1.36
N VAL A 309 -9.26 8.42 2.49
CA VAL A 309 -9.90 8.35 3.82
C VAL A 309 -9.37 9.39 4.80
N GLY A 310 -10.25 9.98 5.62
CA GLY A 310 -9.84 10.87 6.71
C GLY A 310 -9.21 12.17 6.22
N ASN A 311 -9.46 12.58 4.97
CA ASN A 311 -8.98 13.85 4.45
C ASN A 311 -9.98 14.97 4.74
N SER A 312 -9.47 16.21 4.85
CA SER A 312 -10.27 17.39 5.22
C SER A 312 -10.03 18.55 4.25
N ALA A 313 -11.11 19.13 3.72
CA ALA A 313 -11.06 20.38 2.96
C ALA A 313 -12.31 21.25 3.14
N GLY A 314 -12.24 22.53 2.76
CA GLY A 314 -13.41 23.41 2.72
C GLY A 314 -14.51 22.85 1.82
N ASP A 315 -14.14 22.42 0.61
CA ASP A 315 -14.97 21.62 -0.28
C ASP A 315 -14.18 20.43 -0.85
N GLY A 316 -14.87 19.30 -1.05
CA GLY A 316 -14.28 18.08 -1.59
C GLY A 316 -13.20 17.50 -0.67
N GLY A 317 -13.57 17.12 0.54
CA GLY A 317 -12.66 16.49 1.51
C GLY A 317 -11.89 15.32 0.92
N SER A 318 -12.57 14.45 0.17
CA SER A 318 -11.93 13.39 -0.61
C SER A 318 -11.32 13.89 -1.92
N ILE A 319 -12.16 14.27 -2.89
CA ILE A 319 -11.80 14.67 -4.24
C ILE A 319 -12.58 15.94 -4.60
N TYR A 320 -11.90 16.90 -5.21
CA TYR A 320 -12.52 18.08 -5.81
C TYR A 320 -12.24 18.13 -7.31
N ASN A 321 -13.30 18.20 -8.12
CA ASN A 321 -13.21 18.21 -9.58
C ASN A 321 -13.77 19.50 -10.18
N THR A 322 -13.00 20.12 -11.06
CA THR A 322 -13.39 21.36 -11.73
C THR A 322 -12.87 21.46 -13.17
N PHE A 323 -13.51 22.30 -13.98
CA PHE A 323 -13.16 22.52 -15.39
C PHE A 323 -13.18 21.24 -16.24
N ASN A 324 -14.32 20.51 -16.25
CA ASN A 324 -14.49 19.25 -16.99
C ASN A 324 -13.51 18.13 -16.58
N SER A 325 -13.16 18.08 -15.29
CA SER A 325 -12.37 16.99 -14.70
C SER A 325 -13.26 15.77 -14.44
N ASN A 326 -13.32 14.83 -15.38
CA ASN A 326 -14.22 13.69 -15.31
C ASN A 326 -13.49 12.40 -14.93
N GLU A 327 -13.23 12.20 -13.65
CA GLU A 327 -12.48 11.05 -13.17
C GLU A 327 -13.25 9.73 -13.30
N THR A 328 -12.48 8.65 -13.48
CA THR A 328 -13.00 7.27 -13.44
C THR A 328 -12.47 6.55 -12.21
N ILE A 329 -13.35 5.93 -11.44
CA ILE A 329 -13.04 5.26 -10.18
C ILE A 329 -13.46 3.78 -10.25
N ALA A 330 -12.53 2.87 -9.96
CA ALA A 330 -12.79 1.44 -9.90
C ALA A 330 -12.14 0.80 -8.65
N ASN A 331 -12.77 -0.23 -8.08
CA ASN A 331 -12.21 -1.00 -6.96
C ASN A 331 -11.74 -0.13 -5.77
N THR A 332 -12.32 1.06 -5.56
CA THR A 332 -11.74 2.07 -4.66
C THR A 332 -12.66 2.32 -3.47
N ILE A 333 -12.07 2.61 -2.32
CA ILE A 333 -12.80 3.01 -1.12
C ILE A 333 -12.55 4.49 -0.86
N VAL A 334 -13.62 5.28 -0.88
CA VAL A 334 -13.67 6.67 -0.40
C VAL A 334 -14.58 6.69 0.82
N TYR A 335 -14.05 7.00 2.00
CA TYR A 335 -14.81 6.92 3.25
C TYR A 335 -14.26 7.84 4.35
N GLY A 336 -15.10 8.34 5.25
CA GLY A 336 -14.66 9.05 6.46
C GLY A 336 -13.88 10.35 6.21
N ASN A 337 -14.06 11.01 5.06
CA ASN A 337 -13.56 12.36 4.80
C ASN A 337 -14.58 13.40 5.28
N ASN A 338 -14.18 14.65 5.50
CA ASN A 338 -15.14 15.68 5.97
C ASN A 338 -16.22 16.02 4.95
N GLN A 339 -15.93 15.82 3.66
CA GLN A 339 -16.89 15.75 2.58
C GLN A 339 -16.48 14.67 1.58
N GLY A 340 -17.47 14.11 0.88
CA GLY A 340 -17.28 13.16 -0.22
C GLY A 340 -16.64 13.83 -1.45
N ILE A 341 -16.97 13.34 -2.64
CA ILE A 341 -16.50 13.92 -3.89
C ILE A 341 -17.31 15.19 -4.19
N PHE A 342 -16.65 16.27 -4.62
CA PHE A 342 -17.29 17.52 -5.01
C PHE A 342 -17.03 17.85 -6.49
N HIS A 343 -18.04 18.39 -7.18
CA HIS A 343 -17.95 18.81 -8.59
C HIS A 343 -18.45 20.24 -8.77
N SER A 344 -17.65 21.09 -9.41
CA SER A 344 -18.12 22.43 -9.84
C SER A 344 -18.64 22.45 -11.28
N SER A 345 -18.19 21.52 -12.13
CA SER A 345 -18.51 21.40 -13.57
C SER A 345 -17.93 20.10 -14.13
N SER A 346 -18.23 18.99 -13.48
CA SER A 346 -17.50 17.71 -13.63
C SER A 346 -18.38 16.54 -13.22
N THR A 347 -17.95 15.31 -13.54
CA THR A 347 -18.69 14.09 -13.24
C THR A 347 -17.75 12.95 -12.84
N THR A 348 -18.22 12.09 -11.92
CA THR A 348 -17.51 10.85 -11.58
C THR A 348 -18.16 9.67 -12.31
N THR A 349 -17.34 8.82 -12.93
CA THR A 349 -17.78 7.47 -13.33
C THR A 349 -17.21 6.45 -12.35
N SER A 350 -18.07 5.75 -11.60
CA SER A 350 -17.63 4.76 -10.62
C SER A 350 -18.15 3.34 -10.92
N SER A 351 -17.34 2.34 -10.59
CA SER A 351 -17.70 0.93 -10.64
C SER A 351 -16.99 0.14 -9.55
N TYR A 352 -17.60 -0.92 -9.04
CA TYR A 352 -17.01 -1.81 -8.02
C TYR A 352 -16.33 -1.04 -6.87
N SER A 353 -16.95 0.04 -6.40
CA SER A 353 -16.35 0.96 -5.42
C SER A 353 -17.31 1.26 -4.28
N LEU A 354 -16.76 1.67 -3.14
CA LEU A 354 -17.49 2.21 -2.01
C LEU A 354 -17.21 3.72 -1.92
N ILE A 355 -18.15 4.55 -2.38
CA ILE A 355 -17.94 6.00 -2.50
C ILE A 355 -18.78 6.74 -1.46
N GLN A 356 -18.13 7.44 -0.53
CA GLN A 356 -18.79 8.26 0.49
C GLN A 356 -19.84 9.21 -0.10
N GLY A 357 -21.05 9.16 0.46
CA GLY A 357 -22.17 9.98 0.02
C GLY A 357 -23.02 9.33 -1.09
N GLU A 358 -22.51 8.30 -1.75
CA GLU A 358 -23.21 7.60 -2.82
C GLU A 358 -23.97 6.38 -2.31
N SER A 359 -25.18 6.18 -2.84
CA SER A 359 -26.05 5.04 -2.51
C SER A 359 -26.34 4.10 -3.68
N SER A 360 -25.96 4.49 -4.90
CA SER A 360 -26.17 3.70 -6.11
C SER A 360 -25.33 2.43 -6.08
N THR A 361 -25.97 1.28 -6.32
CA THR A 361 -25.31 -0.02 -6.45
C THR A 361 -25.10 -0.43 -7.92
N ALA A 362 -25.26 0.51 -8.86
CA ALA A 362 -25.00 0.26 -10.26
C ALA A 362 -23.53 -0.11 -10.49
N ASN A 363 -23.24 -0.89 -11.54
CA ASN A 363 -21.89 -1.28 -11.93
C ASN A 363 -21.04 -1.93 -10.81
N GLY A 364 -21.69 -2.65 -9.88
CA GLY A 364 -21.02 -3.34 -8.79
C GLY A 364 -20.63 -2.46 -7.59
N ASN A 365 -21.05 -1.19 -7.56
CA ASN A 365 -20.78 -0.31 -6.41
C ASN A 365 -21.51 -0.78 -5.14
N LEU A 366 -20.94 -0.44 -3.99
CA LEU A 366 -21.56 -0.64 -2.68
C LEU A 366 -22.24 0.65 -2.21
N ASN A 367 -23.41 0.53 -1.58
CA ASN A 367 -24.12 1.66 -0.98
C ASN A 367 -23.38 2.16 0.27
N ALA A 368 -22.72 3.31 0.18
CA ALA A 368 -21.91 3.85 1.27
C ALA A 368 -22.71 4.44 2.44
N LEU A 369 -24.02 4.68 2.26
CA LEU A 369 -24.91 5.08 3.36
C LEU A 369 -25.29 3.90 4.26
N ALA A 370 -25.12 2.66 3.79
CA ALA A 370 -25.47 1.44 4.50
C ALA A 370 -24.27 0.53 4.80
N THR A 371 -23.08 0.87 4.27
CA THR A 371 -21.89 0.01 4.32
C THR A 371 -20.74 0.73 5.01
N ASN A 372 -20.19 0.11 6.05
CA ASN A 372 -18.93 0.50 6.65
C ASN A 372 -17.82 -0.38 6.02
N PRO A 373 -16.69 0.20 5.55
CA PRO A 373 -15.58 -0.58 5.00
C PRO A 373 -14.89 -1.50 6.03
N ALA A 374 -15.15 -1.31 7.33
CA ALA A 374 -14.57 -2.10 8.41
C ALA A 374 -13.03 -2.14 8.37
N PHE A 375 -12.40 -0.97 8.35
CA PHE A 375 -10.95 -0.84 8.49
C PHE A 375 -10.48 -1.25 9.89
N LEU A 376 -9.25 -1.78 10.00
CA LEU A 376 -8.61 -2.10 11.27
C LEU A 376 -8.51 -0.88 12.20
N PHE A 377 -8.13 0.27 11.67
CA PHE A 377 -8.04 1.52 12.43
C PHE A 377 -8.28 2.74 11.53
N LEU A 378 -9.50 3.27 11.58
CA LEU A 378 -9.88 4.50 10.89
C LEU A 378 -9.45 5.73 11.69
N LYS A 379 -8.71 6.65 11.07
CA LYS A 379 -8.52 8.01 11.59
C LYS A 379 -9.60 8.96 11.05
N PRO A 380 -10.26 9.76 11.91
CA PRO A 380 -11.24 10.73 11.47
C PRO A 380 -10.57 11.93 10.79
N ASP A 381 -11.30 12.54 9.88
CA ASP A 381 -11.00 13.79 9.19
C ASP A 381 -10.62 14.97 10.11
N THR A 382 -11.21 15.05 11.30
CA THR A 382 -10.93 16.10 12.28
C THR A 382 -9.50 16.06 12.83
N GLU A 383 -8.81 14.93 12.69
CA GLU A 383 -7.39 14.80 13.02
C GLU A 383 -6.47 15.22 11.86
N ALA A 384 -7.00 15.55 10.67
CA ALA A 384 -6.17 16.01 9.57
C ALA A 384 -5.55 17.40 9.86
N PRO A 385 -4.25 17.61 9.58
CA PRO A 385 -3.33 16.65 8.96
C PRO A 385 -2.83 15.56 9.93
N THR A 386 -2.82 14.30 9.50
CA THR A 386 -2.31 13.15 10.27
C THR A 386 -1.73 12.05 9.37
N THR A 387 -0.68 11.38 9.84
CA THR A 387 -0.06 10.21 9.19
C THR A 387 -0.55 8.88 9.77
N GLY A 388 -1.43 8.91 10.79
CA GLY A 388 -1.93 7.72 11.45
C GLY A 388 -2.99 6.95 10.68
N GLY A 389 -3.36 5.78 11.21
CA GLY A 389 -4.41 4.91 10.67
C GLY A 389 -3.88 3.55 10.20
N ASN A 390 -4.79 2.60 10.01
CA ASN A 390 -4.55 1.32 9.37
C ASN A 390 -5.77 0.92 8.56
N TYR A 391 -5.68 1.08 7.25
CA TYR A 391 -6.80 0.96 6.33
C TYR A 391 -6.85 -0.41 5.63
N ARG A 392 -6.22 -1.44 6.21
CA ARG A 392 -6.52 -2.83 5.86
C ARG A 392 -7.92 -3.18 6.34
N LEU A 393 -8.59 -4.05 5.59
CA LEU A 393 -9.95 -4.50 5.88
C LEU A 393 -9.93 -5.57 6.99
N LEU A 394 -10.96 -5.56 7.83
CA LEU A 394 -11.31 -6.68 8.71
C LEU A 394 -11.98 -7.79 7.90
N ASP A 395 -11.86 -9.04 8.37
CA ASP A 395 -12.32 -10.26 7.68
C ASP A 395 -13.84 -10.34 7.38
N PHE A 396 -14.63 -9.44 7.95
CA PHE A 396 -16.08 -9.34 7.74
C PHE A 396 -16.47 -8.15 6.84
N SER A 397 -15.51 -7.42 6.30
CA SER A 397 -15.78 -6.27 5.44
C SER A 397 -16.53 -6.68 4.18
N ALA A 398 -17.54 -5.88 3.80
CA ALA A 398 -18.24 -6.03 2.54
C ALA A 398 -17.37 -5.69 1.32
N CYS A 399 -16.21 -5.05 1.54
CA CYS A 399 -15.24 -4.71 0.50
C CYS A 399 -14.35 -5.89 0.10
N LEU A 400 -14.35 -6.99 0.86
CA LEU A 400 -13.58 -8.19 0.53
C LEU A 400 -14.16 -8.91 -0.69
N ASN A 401 -13.29 -9.26 -1.66
CA ASN A 401 -13.59 -9.97 -2.90
C ASN A 401 -14.73 -9.33 -3.71
N ALA A 402 -14.90 -8.01 -3.54
CA ALA A 402 -16.02 -7.27 -4.12
C ALA A 402 -15.61 -6.39 -5.31
N GLY A 403 -14.31 -6.38 -5.65
CA GLY A 403 -13.78 -5.65 -6.79
C GLY A 403 -13.93 -6.39 -8.13
N ASN A 404 -13.42 -5.77 -9.18
CA ASN A 404 -13.35 -6.31 -10.53
C ASN A 404 -11.90 -6.46 -10.99
N ASN A 405 -11.47 -7.70 -11.20
CA ASN A 405 -10.11 -8.03 -11.64
C ASN A 405 -9.73 -7.36 -12.96
N ALA A 406 -10.70 -7.17 -13.88
CA ALA A 406 -10.44 -6.58 -15.19
C ALA A 406 -10.13 -5.08 -15.13
N ALA A 407 -10.42 -4.41 -14.02
CA ALA A 407 -10.08 -3.00 -13.83
C ALA A 407 -8.62 -2.79 -13.40
N ILE A 408 -7.93 -3.84 -12.92
CA ILE A 408 -6.53 -3.74 -12.49
C ILE A 408 -5.64 -3.45 -13.72
N PRO A 409 -4.85 -2.37 -13.71
CA PRO A 409 -3.94 -2.08 -14.80
C PRO A 409 -2.89 -3.17 -15.00
N ALA A 410 -2.50 -3.40 -16.27
CA ALA A 410 -1.45 -4.35 -16.59
C ALA A 410 -0.14 -4.01 -15.87
N GLY A 411 0.54 -5.03 -15.32
CA GLY A 411 1.78 -4.88 -14.57
C GLY A 411 1.60 -4.59 -13.07
N VAL A 412 0.38 -4.34 -12.60
CA VAL A 412 0.10 -4.17 -11.16
C VAL A 412 -0.15 -5.54 -10.53
N LEU A 413 0.92 -6.16 -10.01
CA LEU A 413 0.88 -7.52 -9.46
C LEU A 413 0.71 -7.56 -7.94
N THR A 414 1.02 -6.46 -7.24
CA THR A 414 1.02 -6.39 -5.79
C THR A 414 0.13 -5.30 -5.22
N ASP A 415 -0.24 -5.49 -3.96
CA ASP A 415 -0.94 -4.54 -3.11
C ASP A 415 -0.03 -3.48 -2.49
N ALA A 416 -0.61 -2.51 -1.78
CA ALA A 416 0.15 -1.45 -1.09
C ALA A 416 1.05 -1.99 0.06
N ALA A 417 0.86 -3.25 0.47
CA ALA A 417 1.71 -3.94 1.44
C ALA A 417 2.71 -4.91 0.77
N GLY A 418 2.78 -4.94 -0.57
CA GLY A 418 3.65 -5.83 -1.34
C GLY A 418 3.13 -7.26 -1.50
N ASN A 419 1.91 -7.57 -1.07
CA ASN A 419 1.30 -8.88 -1.22
C ASN A 419 0.66 -9.04 -2.62
N PRO A 420 0.32 -10.26 -3.09
CA PRO A 420 -0.38 -10.43 -4.37
C PRO A 420 -1.68 -9.61 -4.44
N ARG A 421 -1.89 -8.93 -5.58
CA ARG A 421 -3.05 -8.04 -5.79
C ARG A 421 -4.40 -8.76 -5.88
N ILE A 422 -4.41 -10.07 -6.16
CA ILE A 422 -5.64 -10.86 -6.22
C ILE A 422 -5.44 -12.09 -5.34
N VAL A 423 -6.24 -12.19 -4.29
CA VAL A 423 -6.35 -13.37 -3.42
C VAL A 423 -7.80 -13.87 -3.52
N ARG A 424 -8.05 -15.14 -3.21
CA ARG A 424 -9.39 -15.79 -3.28
C ARG A 424 -10.16 -15.56 -4.59
N THR A 425 -9.45 -15.44 -5.71
CA THR A 425 -9.94 -15.26 -7.10
C THR A 425 -10.49 -13.89 -7.49
N THR A 426 -10.85 -13.02 -6.55
CA THR A 426 -11.40 -11.69 -6.86
C THR A 426 -10.74 -10.65 -5.97
N VAL A 427 -10.28 -9.56 -6.56
CA VAL A 427 -9.65 -8.44 -5.85
C VAL A 427 -10.58 -7.79 -4.84
N ASP A 428 -10.03 -7.38 -3.71
CA ASP A 428 -10.71 -6.56 -2.73
C ASP A 428 -10.88 -5.11 -3.24
N MET A 429 -11.91 -4.40 -2.77
CA MET A 429 -11.95 -2.95 -2.94
C MET A 429 -10.90 -2.31 -2.02
N GLY A 430 -10.15 -1.35 -2.53
CA GLY A 430 -9.13 -0.62 -1.79
C GLY A 430 -7.70 -0.94 -2.24
N ALA A 431 -6.76 -0.39 -1.48
CA ALA A 431 -5.32 -0.42 -1.74
C ALA A 431 -4.63 -1.69 -1.24
N TYR A 432 -5.25 -2.38 -0.28
CA TYR A 432 -4.76 -3.59 0.34
C TYR A 432 -5.62 -4.78 -0.05
N GLU A 433 -4.97 -5.92 -0.26
CA GLU A 433 -5.61 -7.20 -0.48
C GLU A 433 -5.48 -8.03 0.81
N ALA A 434 -6.61 -8.42 1.40
CA ALA A 434 -6.62 -9.20 2.62
C ALA A 434 -5.98 -10.58 2.38
N GLN A 435 -4.96 -10.89 3.17
CA GLN A 435 -4.27 -12.17 3.06
C GLN A 435 -5.04 -13.29 3.78
N PRO A 436 -4.79 -14.57 3.47
CA PRO A 436 -5.42 -15.67 4.17
C PRO A 436 -5.09 -15.66 5.67
N CYS A 437 -6.11 -15.72 6.52
CA CYS A 437 -5.95 -15.69 7.99
C CYS A 437 -6.01 -17.10 8.63
N ALA A 438 -6.41 -18.13 7.88
CA ALA A 438 -6.49 -19.52 8.34
C ALA A 438 -6.51 -20.48 7.12
N PRO A 439 -6.18 -21.77 7.29
CA PRO A 439 -6.45 -22.78 6.27
C PRO A 439 -7.96 -22.95 6.05
N ALA A 440 -8.32 -23.44 4.86
CA ALA A 440 -9.74 -23.67 4.50
C ALA A 440 -10.43 -24.72 5.37
N ALA A 441 -9.67 -25.64 5.95
CA ALA A 441 -10.16 -26.65 6.87
C ALA A 441 -9.27 -26.76 8.11
N LEU A 442 -9.90 -26.93 9.27
CA LEU A 442 -9.24 -27.26 10.53
C LEU A 442 -9.73 -28.61 11.06
N TYR A 443 -8.85 -29.30 11.78
CA TYR A 443 -9.10 -30.61 12.37
C TYR A 443 -8.88 -30.56 13.88
N VAL A 444 -9.83 -31.12 14.62
CA VAL A 444 -9.87 -31.09 16.08
C VAL A 444 -10.00 -32.50 16.62
N ASP A 445 -9.12 -32.89 17.54
CA ASP A 445 -9.13 -34.20 18.19
C ASP A 445 -8.67 -34.12 19.64
N ALA A 446 -9.61 -34.25 20.59
CA ALA A 446 -9.33 -34.24 22.02
C ALA A 446 -8.38 -35.35 22.50
N SER A 447 -8.18 -36.42 21.71
CA SER A 447 -7.33 -37.54 22.08
C SER A 447 -5.83 -37.28 21.89
N VAL A 448 -5.45 -36.21 21.17
CA VAL A 448 -4.02 -35.86 20.99
C VAL A 448 -3.41 -35.42 22.31
N SER A 449 -2.13 -35.76 22.52
CA SER A 449 -1.43 -35.42 23.77
C SER A 449 -1.23 -33.91 23.93
N ALA A 450 -0.95 -33.20 22.83
CA ALA A 450 -0.78 -31.75 22.75
C ALA A 450 -1.35 -31.22 21.43
N SER A 451 -1.80 -29.98 21.42
CA SER A 451 -2.32 -29.32 20.21
C SER A 451 -1.24 -29.15 19.14
N GLY A 452 -1.60 -29.44 17.89
CA GLY A 452 -0.83 -29.04 16.71
C GLY A 452 -1.34 -27.72 16.10
N ASP A 453 -1.17 -27.57 14.79
CA ASP A 453 -1.59 -26.37 14.02
C ASP A 453 -3.00 -26.48 13.42
N GLY A 454 -3.67 -27.61 13.62
CA GLY A 454 -5.01 -27.91 13.13
C GLY A 454 -5.12 -28.14 11.63
N THR A 455 -4.02 -28.18 10.86
CA THR A 455 -4.07 -28.27 9.38
C THR A 455 -4.35 -29.68 8.85
N SER A 456 -4.22 -30.71 9.69
CA SER A 456 -4.53 -32.11 9.37
C SER A 456 -4.93 -32.88 10.63
N TRP A 457 -5.46 -34.10 10.50
CA TRP A 457 -5.66 -34.99 11.65
C TRP A 457 -4.37 -35.32 12.41
N GLY A 458 -3.22 -35.38 11.72
CA GLY A 458 -1.92 -35.64 12.34
C GLY A 458 -1.37 -34.47 13.15
N THR A 459 -1.87 -33.26 12.88
CA THR A 459 -1.50 -32.02 13.56
C THR A 459 -2.72 -31.33 14.18
N ALA A 460 -3.75 -32.10 14.55
CA ALA A 460 -5.03 -31.56 14.99
C ALA A 460 -4.90 -30.64 16.22
N PHE A 461 -5.79 -29.65 16.31
CA PHE A 461 -5.99 -28.95 17.58
C PHE A 461 -6.56 -29.90 18.62
N LYS A 462 -6.12 -29.78 19.87
CA LYS A 462 -6.64 -30.62 20.95
C LYS A 462 -8.04 -30.19 21.37
N THR A 463 -8.30 -28.88 21.35
CA THR A 463 -9.56 -28.31 21.80
C THR A 463 -10.34 -27.74 20.62
N LEU A 464 -11.66 -27.79 20.71
CA LEU A 464 -12.51 -27.09 19.74
C LEU A 464 -12.36 -25.57 19.89
N LYS A 465 -12.03 -25.08 21.10
CA LYS A 465 -11.83 -23.65 21.36
C LYS A 465 -10.75 -23.07 20.45
N GLU A 466 -9.60 -23.74 20.32
CA GLU A 466 -8.50 -23.29 19.45
C GLU A 466 -8.95 -23.10 17.99
N ALA A 467 -9.73 -24.04 17.46
CA ALA A 467 -10.28 -23.90 16.11
C ALA A 467 -11.34 -22.79 16.01
N MET A 468 -12.16 -22.62 17.05
CA MET A 468 -13.23 -21.62 17.08
C MET A 468 -12.73 -20.20 17.34
N ASP A 469 -11.56 -20.03 17.96
CA ASP A 469 -10.88 -18.74 18.06
C ASP A 469 -10.48 -18.20 16.66
N LEU A 470 -10.34 -19.09 15.66
CA LEU A 470 -10.15 -18.76 14.24
C LEU A 470 -11.46 -18.68 13.45
N ALA A 471 -12.62 -18.92 14.05
CA ALA A 471 -13.91 -18.93 13.34
C ALA A 471 -14.32 -17.56 12.78
N GLY A 472 -13.72 -16.46 13.26
CA GLY A 472 -13.87 -15.13 12.68
C GLY A 472 -13.24 -14.99 11.28
N CYS A 473 -12.20 -15.78 10.99
CA CYS A 473 -11.47 -15.72 9.72
C CYS A 473 -12.31 -16.25 8.57
N ILE A 474 -12.48 -15.46 7.50
CA ILE A 474 -13.32 -15.82 6.35
C ILE A 474 -12.77 -16.99 5.53
N ASP A 475 -11.46 -17.23 5.59
CA ASP A 475 -10.82 -18.35 4.88
C ASP A 475 -11.19 -19.70 5.46
N LEU A 476 -11.47 -19.76 6.76
CA LEU A 476 -11.86 -21.01 7.40
C LEU A 476 -13.26 -21.42 6.93
N GLN A 477 -13.37 -22.46 6.12
CA GLN A 477 -14.66 -22.90 5.62
C GLN A 477 -15.21 -24.07 6.40
N THR A 478 -14.34 -24.94 6.92
CA THR A 478 -14.76 -26.18 7.60
C THR A 478 -13.93 -26.50 8.83
N VAL A 479 -14.58 -26.94 9.91
CA VAL A 479 -13.95 -27.52 11.09
C VAL A 479 -14.45 -28.96 11.23
N PHE A 480 -13.54 -29.93 11.21
CA PHE A 480 -13.82 -31.35 11.44
C PHE A 480 -13.44 -31.72 12.86
N VAL A 481 -14.35 -32.37 13.58
CA VAL A 481 -14.19 -32.65 15.01
C VAL A 481 -14.32 -34.14 15.27
N ALA A 482 -13.26 -34.74 15.80
CA ALA A 482 -13.27 -36.12 16.25
C ALA A 482 -14.15 -36.30 17.49
N ARG A 483 -14.54 -37.54 17.76
CA ARG A 483 -15.22 -37.94 18.98
C ARG A 483 -14.48 -37.44 20.21
N GLY A 484 -15.22 -37.06 21.24
CA GLY A 484 -14.64 -36.46 22.44
C GLY A 484 -15.61 -35.52 23.11
N THR A 485 -15.19 -34.98 24.27
CA THR A 485 -15.92 -33.93 24.98
C THR A 485 -15.11 -32.65 24.89
N TYR A 486 -15.76 -31.56 24.49
CA TYR A 486 -15.14 -30.26 24.25
C TYR A 486 -15.87 -29.20 25.07
N TYR A 487 -15.07 -28.30 25.66
CA TYR A 487 -15.55 -27.27 26.59
C TYR A 487 -15.34 -25.89 25.98
N PRO A 488 -16.30 -24.95 26.15
CA PRO A 488 -16.14 -23.59 25.65
C PRO A 488 -14.91 -22.85 26.16
N THR A 489 -14.41 -23.22 27.34
CA THR A 489 -13.18 -22.73 27.98
C THR A 489 -11.90 -23.34 27.41
N GLY A 490 -12.00 -24.36 26.54
CA GLY A 490 -10.86 -25.14 26.02
C GLY A 490 -10.61 -26.40 26.84
N ASP A 491 -10.67 -26.31 28.17
CA ASP A 491 -10.54 -27.43 29.11
C ASP A 491 -11.63 -27.43 30.18
N GLN A 492 -11.83 -28.58 30.84
CA GLN A 492 -12.85 -28.75 31.88
C GLN A 492 -12.61 -27.85 33.10
N GLY A 493 -11.36 -27.51 33.42
CA GLY A 493 -11.02 -26.74 34.63
C GLY A 493 -11.23 -25.23 34.51
N GLY A 494 -11.53 -24.71 33.32
CA GLY A 494 -11.84 -23.29 33.11
C GLY A 494 -13.08 -22.84 33.89
N THR A 495 -13.15 -21.56 34.27
CA THR A 495 -14.23 -21.05 35.12
C THR A 495 -15.05 -19.92 34.51
N ASP A 496 -14.75 -19.54 33.25
CA ASP A 496 -15.47 -18.47 32.56
C ASP A 496 -16.82 -18.98 32.03
N ARG A 497 -17.90 -18.65 32.75
CA ARG A 497 -19.26 -19.03 32.36
C ARG A 497 -19.75 -18.36 31.08
N ASP A 498 -19.14 -17.23 30.67
CA ASP A 498 -19.47 -16.54 29.43
C ASP A 498 -18.75 -17.12 28.20
N ALA A 499 -17.78 -18.02 28.41
CA ALA A 499 -17.11 -18.72 27.32
C ALA A 499 -18.14 -19.55 26.51
N THR A 500 -18.06 -19.44 25.19
CA THR A 500 -18.96 -20.11 24.22
C THR A 500 -18.21 -20.36 22.92
N PHE A 501 -18.58 -21.37 22.16
CA PHE A 501 -18.13 -21.52 20.77
C PHE A 501 -18.87 -20.50 19.90
N ALA A 502 -18.26 -19.34 19.69
CA ALA A 502 -18.88 -18.21 19.01
C ALA A 502 -18.75 -18.30 17.48
N ILE A 503 -19.83 -17.97 16.78
CA ILE A 503 -19.87 -17.78 15.32
C ILE A 503 -20.48 -16.41 15.02
N THR A 504 -19.70 -15.55 14.40
CA THR A 504 -20.09 -14.16 14.10
C THR A 504 -20.19 -13.88 12.59
N ARG A 505 -19.97 -14.90 11.75
CA ARG A 505 -19.99 -14.79 10.28
C ARG A 505 -20.67 -15.97 9.60
N ARG A 506 -20.70 -15.94 8.27
CA ARG A 506 -21.30 -16.94 7.37
C ARG A 506 -20.24 -17.87 6.77
N ASN A 507 -20.69 -18.86 6.01
CA ASN A 507 -19.87 -19.80 5.22
C ASN A 507 -18.86 -20.58 6.06
N ILE A 508 -19.33 -21.10 7.19
CA ILE A 508 -18.57 -22.00 8.05
C ILE A 508 -19.37 -23.26 8.31
N LYS A 509 -18.70 -24.41 8.18
CA LYS A 509 -19.26 -25.73 8.42
C LYS A 509 -18.49 -26.38 9.57
N ILE A 510 -19.18 -26.94 10.54
CA ILE A 510 -18.59 -27.59 11.69
C ILE A 510 -19.22 -28.98 11.78
N TYR A 511 -18.39 -30.02 11.66
CA TYR A 511 -18.82 -31.40 11.59
C TYR A 511 -18.18 -32.23 12.70
N GLY A 512 -18.99 -32.65 13.68
CA GLY A 512 -18.66 -33.72 14.62
C GLY A 512 -18.89 -35.10 13.98
N GLY A 513 -18.53 -36.18 14.67
CA GLY A 513 -18.78 -37.54 14.18
C GLY A 513 -17.58 -38.26 13.56
N TYR A 514 -16.35 -37.76 13.72
CA TYR A 514 -15.15 -38.42 13.21
C TYR A 514 -14.49 -39.30 14.28
N PRO A 515 -13.86 -40.44 13.93
CA PRO A 515 -13.06 -41.19 14.90
C PRO A 515 -11.81 -40.39 15.30
N SER A 516 -11.22 -40.72 16.45
CA SER A 516 -9.91 -40.20 16.87
C SER A 516 -8.84 -40.56 15.83
N GLY A 517 -7.97 -39.60 15.50
CA GLY A 517 -7.00 -39.67 14.41
C GLY A 517 -7.60 -39.45 13.00
N GLY A 518 -8.90 -39.20 12.89
CA GLY A 518 -9.59 -38.98 11.62
C GLY A 518 -10.01 -40.26 10.90
N GLY A 519 -10.88 -40.10 9.89
CA GLY A 519 -11.42 -41.23 9.12
C GLY A 519 -12.80 -40.96 8.54
N VAL A 520 -13.56 -42.02 8.25
CA VAL A 520 -14.92 -41.90 7.73
C VAL A 520 -15.87 -41.41 8.83
N ARG A 521 -16.61 -40.35 8.54
CA ARG A 521 -17.58 -39.76 9.46
C ARG A 521 -18.73 -40.72 9.74
N ASN A 522 -19.02 -40.96 11.03
CA ASN A 522 -20.18 -41.68 11.51
C ASN A 522 -20.60 -41.13 12.88
N VAL A 523 -21.66 -40.31 12.89
CA VAL A 523 -22.13 -39.61 14.10
C VAL A 523 -22.57 -40.54 15.22
N SER A 524 -23.11 -41.72 14.88
CA SER A 524 -23.57 -42.70 15.86
C SER A 524 -22.41 -43.45 16.53
N ALA A 525 -21.37 -43.77 15.76
CA ALA A 525 -20.20 -44.50 16.27
C ALA A 525 -19.18 -43.60 16.96
N ASN A 526 -19.16 -42.31 16.62
CA ASN A 526 -18.16 -41.35 17.05
C ASN A 526 -18.82 -40.10 17.66
N PRO A 527 -19.42 -40.20 18.86
CA PRO A 527 -20.11 -39.08 19.46
C PRO A 527 -19.15 -37.91 19.76
N THR A 528 -19.51 -36.72 19.29
CA THR A 528 -18.82 -35.46 19.58
C THR A 528 -19.71 -34.63 20.50
N ILE A 529 -19.22 -34.36 21.71
CA ILE A 529 -19.99 -33.76 22.80
C ILE A 529 -19.47 -32.35 23.09
N LEU A 530 -20.35 -31.36 23.10
CA LEU A 530 -20.08 -30.04 23.66
C LEU A 530 -20.68 -30.03 25.07
N SER A 531 -19.83 -29.87 26.08
CA SER A 531 -20.26 -29.86 27.49
C SER A 531 -20.01 -28.50 28.12
N GLY A 532 -21.00 -28.02 28.87
CA GLY A 532 -20.90 -26.82 29.69
C GLY A 532 -20.37 -27.08 31.09
N ASN A 533 -20.09 -28.32 31.45
CA ASN A 533 -19.58 -28.70 32.77
C ASN A 533 -18.10 -28.28 32.92
N ILE A 534 -17.90 -27.00 33.18
CA ILE A 534 -16.62 -26.35 33.39
C ILE A 534 -16.41 -26.09 34.89
N GLY A 535 -15.17 -25.95 35.34
CA GLY A 535 -14.82 -25.79 36.74
C GLY A 535 -14.85 -27.12 37.49
N ASN A 536 -15.73 -27.24 38.47
CA ASN A 536 -15.90 -28.42 39.30
C ASN A 536 -16.89 -29.41 38.66
N PRO A 537 -16.47 -30.64 38.26
CA PRO A 537 -17.34 -31.59 37.57
C PRO A 537 -18.63 -32.00 38.30
N ALA A 538 -18.69 -31.78 39.62
CA ALA A 538 -19.82 -32.11 40.48
C ALA A 538 -20.69 -30.89 40.85
N ASP A 539 -20.28 -29.69 40.47
CA ASP A 539 -21.07 -28.48 40.61
C ASP A 539 -21.67 -28.16 39.23
N ALA A 540 -22.94 -27.78 39.20
CA ALA A 540 -23.55 -27.33 37.96
C ALA A 540 -23.61 -25.80 37.91
N THR A 541 -23.31 -25.09 39.01
CA THR A 541 -23.49 -23.63 39.14
C THR A 541 -22.38 -22.83 38.48
N ASP A 542 -21.28 -23.47 38.14
CA ASP A 542 -20.16 -22.97 37.35
C ASP A 542 -20.27 -23.34 35.86
N ASN A 543 -21.29 -24.10 35.44
CA ASN A 543 -21.46 -24.45 34.04
C ASN A 543 -21.61 -23.24 33.11
N SER A 544 -21.06 -23.32 31.89
CA SER A 544 -21.18 -22.28 30.87
C SER A 544 -22.65 -21.90 30.62
N TYR A 545 -22.92 -20.59 30.49
CA TYR A 545 -24.27 -20.11 30.18
C TYR A 545 -24.74 -20.60 28.82
N HIS A 546 -23.86 -20.56 27.81
CA HIS A 546 -24.13 -21.01 26.45
C HIS A 546 -22.99 -21.91 25.96
N LEU A 547 -23.30 -23.03 25.31
CA LEU A 547 -22.27 -23.86 24.69
C LEU A 547 -21.83 -23.31 23.34
N MET A 548 -22.80 -22.89 22.53
CA MET A 548 -22.56 -22.31 21.22
C MET A 548 -23.42 -21.07 21.02
N THR A 549 -22.80 -20.02 20.47
CA THR A 549 -23.48 -18.75 20.22
C THR A 549 -23.28 -18.31 18.78
N ILE A 550 -24.38 -18.12 18.07
CA ILE A 550 -24.37 -17.51 16.73
C ILE A 550 -24.97 -16.11 16.88
N ALA A 551 -24.17 -15.07 16.67
CA ALA A 551 -24.63 -13.71 16.89
C ALA A 551 -23.98 -12.72 15.92
N GLY A 552 -24.81 -11.87 15.31
CA GLY A 552 -24.33 -10.79 14.43
C GLY A 552 -23.92 -11.22 13.02
N ALA A 553 -24.23 -12.45 12.59
CA ALA A 553 -23.99 -12.84 11.21
C ALA A 553 -24.99 -12.08 10.28
N PRO A 554 -24.54 -11.38 9.21
CA PRO A 554 -25.37 -10.53 8.33
C PRO A 554 -26.59 -11.26 7.74
N ASN A 555 -27.56 -10.59 7.09
CA ASN A 555 -28.78 -11.21 6.53
C ASN A 555 -28.77 -11.35 4.98
N THR A 556 -28.21 -12.44 4.45
CA THR A 556 -28.19 -12.89 3.03
C THR A 556 -28.45 -14.42 2.92
N THR A 557 -28.33 -15.05 1.75
CA THR A 557 -28.52 -16.51 1.57
C THR A 557 -27.57 -17.35 2.46
N ASP A 558 -28.14 -18.24 3.26
CA ASP A 558 -27.55 -18.99 4.38
C ASP A 558 -26.47 -20.03 4.00
N SER A 559 -25.47 -20.23 4.86
CA SER A 559 -24.36 -21.18 4.69
C SER A 559 -23.66 -21.65 5.99
N ILE A 560 -24.21 -21.37 7.18
CA ILE A 560 -23.65 -21.91 8.44
C ILE A 560 -24.18 -23.33 8.65
N ARG A 561 -23.30 -24.31 8.88
CA ARG A 561 -23.71 -25.70 9.17
C ARG A 561 -23.03 -26.22 10.42
N ILE A 562 -23.83 -26.76 11.36
CA ILE A 562 -23.36 -27.47 12.55
C ILE A 562 -24.04 -28.83 12.55
N ASP A 563 -23.27 -29.92 12.56
CA ASP A 563 -23.79 -31.26 12.29
C ASP A 563 -22.99 -32.32 13.08
N GLY A 564 -23.69 -33.25 13.72
CA GLY A 564 -23.10 -34.37 14.46
C GLY A 564 -22.58 -34.05 15.86
N PHE A 565 -23.24 -33.12 16.57
CA PHE A 565 -22.88 -32.72 17.94
C PHE A 565 -23.99 -33.06 18.93
N ILE A 566 -23.58 -33.44 20.14
CA ILE A 566 -24.44 -33.60 21.31
C ILE A 566 -24.15 -32.43 22.26
N PHE A 567 -25.19 -31.72 22.69
CA PHE A 567 -25.08 -30.57 23.59
C PHE A 567 -25.52 -30.98 24.99
N VAL A 568 -24.65 -30.84 26.00
CA VAL A 568 -24.94 -31.22 27.40
C VAL A 568 -24.44 -30.16 28.38
N ASP A 569 -25.07 -30.10 29.55
CA ASP A 569 -24.59 -29.33 30.71
C ASP A 569 -24.50 -27.81 30.54
N GLY A 570 -25.08 -27.20 29.50
CA GLY A 570 -25.23 -25.74 29.45
C GLY A 570 -26.23 -25.25 30.51
N ARG A 571 -25.99 -24.09 31.12
CA ARG A 571 -26.83 -23.54 32.19
C ARG A 571 -27.05 -22.04 32.08
N ALA A 572 -27.99 -21.63 31.23
CA ALA A 572 -28.39 -20.24 31.07
C ALA A 572 -29.30 -19.75 32.22
N ASP A 573 -28.72 -19.51 33.41
CA ASP A 573 -29.42 -19.02 34.61
C ASP A 573 -28.86 -17.70 35.17
N GLY A 574 -28.00 -17.02 34.40
CA GLY A 574 -27.34 -15.79 34.80
C GLY A 574 -28.17 -14.54 34.54
N SER A 575 -27.78 -13.43 35.15
CA SER A 575 -28.35 -12.11 34.88
C SER A 575 -27.44 -11.27 33.97
N GLY A 576 -28.04 -10.34 33.22
CA GLY A 576 -27.31 -9.45 32.31
C GLY A 576 -26.98 -10.09 30.96
N THR A 577 -26.05 -9.47 30.24
CA THR A 577 -25.69 -9.85 28.87
C THR A 577 -24.17 -9.88 28.69
N ASN A 578 -23.71 -10.71 27.74
CA ASN A 578 -22.37 -10.67 27.17
C ASN A 578 -22.44 -10.15 25.72
N ALA A 579 -21.40 -9.49 25.23
CA ALA A 579 -21.37 -8.95 23.87
C ALA A 579 -20.66 -9.91 22.90
N ILE A 580 -21.38 -10.44 21.92
CA ILE A 580 -20.83 -11.33 20.88
C ILE A 580 -21.30 -10.86 19.51
N GLY A 581 -20.38 -10.65 18.57
CA GLY A 581 -20.71 -10.15 17.23
C GLY A 581 -21.45 -8.81 17.23
N GLY A 582 -21.15 -7.94 18.20
CA GLY A 582 -21.86 -6.67 18.41
C GLY A 582 -23.29 -6.80 18.93
N GLN A 583 -23.74 -8.01 19.30
CA GLN A 583 -25.06 -8.28 19.85
C GLN A 583 -24.98 -8.57 21.35
N ALA A 584 -25.93 -8.02 22.11
CA ALA A 584 -26.11 -8.40 23.51
C ALA A 584 -26.75 -9.79 23.60
N VAL A 585 -26.00 -10.77 24.09
CA VAL A 585 -26.39 -12.16 24.31
C VAL A 585 -26.77 -12.32 25.79
N ALA A 586 -28.02 -12.66 26.07
CA ALA A 586 -28.55 -12.75 27.43
C ALA A 586 -28.27 -14.11 28.07
N ARG A 587 -27.86 -14.10 29.33
CA ARG A 587 -27.39 -15.28 30.07
C ARG A 587 -28.49 -16.18 30.63
N ASP A 588 -29.76 -15.85 30.44
CA ASP A 588 -30.93 -16.51 31.04
C ASP A 588 -31.75 -17.38 30.06
N HIS A 589 -31.32 -17.53 28.81
CA HIS A 589 -31.94 -18.43 27.83
C HIS A 589 -30.93 -18.99 26.83
N GLY A 590 -31.24 -20.11 26.17
CA GLY A 590 -30.39 -20.67 25.11
C GLY A 590 -29.14 -21.38 25.63
N ALA A 591 -29.32 -22.29 26.60
CA ALA A 591 -28.21 -22.95 27.28
C ALA A 591 -27.31 -23.82 26.38
N GLY A 592 -27.92 -24.57 25.45
CA GLY A 592 -27.18 -25.35 24.45
C GLY A 592 -26.73 -24.49 23.27
N LEU A 593 -27.67 -23.76 22.66
CA LEU A 593 -27.44 -22.90 21.51
C LEU A 593 -28.18 -21.58 21.68
N TYR A 594 -27.46 -20.48 21.50
CA TYR A 594 -28.03 -19.13 21.43
C TYR A 594 -27.90 -18.56 20.01
N VAL A 595 -28.99 -18.05 19.43
CA VAL A 595 -28.99 -17.47 18.08
C VAL A 595 -29.66 -16.10 18.11
N LYS A 596 -28.93 -15.04 17.71
CA LYS A 596 -29.48 -13.66 17.67
C LYS A 596 -29.01 -12.86 16.47
N SER A 597 -29.95 -12.14 15.85
CA SER A 597 -29.70 -11.28 14.69
C SER A 597 -29.03 -12.04 13.54
N ASN A 598 -29.53 -13.24 13.24
CA ASN A 598 -29.07 -14.08 12.12
C ASN A 598 -30.26 -14.42 11.19
N GLY A 599 -30.01 -14.45 9.88
CA GLY A 599 -31.02 -14.59 8.82
C GLY A 599 -31.65 -15.97 8.59
N CYS A 600 -31.79 -16.81 9.63
CA CYS A 600 -32.20 -18.23 9.65
C CYS A 600 -31.08 -19.27 9.48
N LEU A 601 -31.07 -20.25 10.39
CA LEU A 601 -30.22 -21.45 10.45
C LEU A 601 -30.91 -22.60 9.69
N ARG A 602 -30.37 -23.06 8.56
CA ARG A 602 -30.92 -24.23 7.83
C ARG A 602 -30.30 -25.54 8.30
N ALA A 603 -31.09 -26.26 9.09
CA ALA A 603 -30.99 -27.69 9.42
C ALA A 603 -30.01 -28.08 10.54
N PHE A 604 -30.59 -28.38 11.70
CA PHE A 604 -30.11 -29.47 12.55
C PHE A 604 -30.55 -30.78 11.91
N THR A 605 -29.59 -31.66 11.62
CA THR A 605 -29.91 -33.09 11.48
C THR A 605 -29.36 -33.72 12.75
N LEU A 606 -30.26 -34.12 13.65
CA LEU A 606 -29.94 -34.89 14.86
C LEU A 606 -29.52 -36.30 14.46
#